data_AF-A0A1C7MTH5-F1
#
_entry.id   AF-A0A1C7MTH5-F1
#
_cell.length_a   1.000
_cell.length_b   1.000
_cell.length_c   1.000
_cell.angle_alpha   90.00
_cell.angle_beta   90.00
_cell.angle_gamma   90.00
#
_symmetry.space_group_name_H-M   'P 1'
#
loop_
_entity.id
_entity.type
_entity.pdbx_description
1 polymer ?
#
loop_
_entity_poly.entity_id
_entity_poly.type
_entity_poly.pdbx_seq_one_letter_code
_entity_poly.pdbx_strand_id
1 'polypeptide(L)'
;AVVSFVLALFEDQDTTTAFVEPAVILIILIANATVGVLQESSAEKAIDALREYSPDEAKVLRDGAWRKIRSEELVPGDIIDLAVGDKIPADARVLSVSSSVFRVDQALLTGESVSVEKQADAIKDEGAVKQDQTNILFSGTSCVIGKARAIVVKTGVDTAIGDIHTSITSQISEKTPLKRKLDDFGDMLAKVITVICILVWIVNVRNFNHPSHNGWLGGAVYYFKIAVALAVAAIPEGLAAVITACLALGTKKMAKRGAIVRSLPSVETLGSTSVICSDKTGTLTTNQMSVSRVALVSSSSGQIEELEVDGTSYEPIGDVKVMSTKQNAKPVSGSSLHDVALVCSLCNDARIVYDESNNSYNCIGEPTEAALQVLVEKLGTVDDHYNHQLTSFSKSDRSTA
;
A
#
# COMPACT_ATOMS: atom_id res chain seq x y z
N ALA A 1 -43.26 6.70 -1.98
CA ALA A 1 -43.60 5.97 -0.75
C ALA A 1 -44.54 6.77 0.16
N VAL A 2 -44.08 7.82 0.85
CA VAL A 2 -44.90 8.58 1.81
C VAL A 2 -46.17 9.17 1.18
N VAL A 3 -46.04 9.81 0.02
CA VAL A 3 -47.18 10.39 -0.71
C VAL A 3 -48.19 9.33 -1.13
N SER A 4 -47.75 8.23 -1.77
CA SER A 4 -48.65 7.12 -2.14
C SER A 4 -49.30 6.49 -0.90
N PHE A 5 -48.58 6.39 0.23
CA PHE A 5 -49.12 5.85 1.48
C PHE A 5 -50.23 6.76 2.06
N VAL A 6 -50.01 8.07 2.06
CA VAL A 6 -51.03 9.05 2.47
C VAL A 6 -52.26 8.96 1.56
N LEU A 7 -52.06 8.84 0.24
CA LEU A 7 -53.17 8.72 -0.71
C LEU A 7 -53.95 7.42 -0.57
N ALA A 8 -53.29 6.32 -0.20
CA ALA A 8 -53.94 5.03 0.07
C ALA A 8 -54.78 5.06 1.37
N LEU A 9 -54.42 5.90 2.35
CA LEU A 9 -55.20 6.08 3.59
C LEU A 9 -56.52 6.83 3.36
N PHE A 10 -56.63 7.62 2.29
CA PHE A 10 -57.82 8.41 1.96
C PHE A 10 -58.69 7.77 0.87
N GLU A 11 -58.42 6.51 0.50
CA GLU A 11 -59.15 5.80 -0.55
C GLU A 11 -60.21 4.87 0.07
N ASP A 12 -61.49 5.15 -0.18
CA ASP A 12 -62.64 4.54 0.52
C ASP A 12 -63.07 3.14 -0.02
N GLN A 13 -62.40 2.57 -1.03
CA GLN A 13 -62.72 1.25 -1.60
C GLN A 13 -61.49 0.34 -1.72
N ASP A 14 -61.66 -0.90 -1.24
CA ASP A 14 -60.67 -2.00 -1.20
C ASP A 14 -59.34 -1.67 -0.51
N THR A 15 -59.37 -1.69 0.82
CA THR A 15 -58.21 -1.45 1.70
C THR A 15 -57.02 -2.36 1.42
N THR A 16 -57.19 -3.54 0.84
CA THR A 16 -56.08 -4.48 0.61
C THR A 16 -55.28 -4.18 -0.65
N THR A 17 -55.89 -3.65 -1.71
CA THR A 17 -55.21 -3.32 -2.98
C THR A 17 -54.60 -1.92 -2.94
N ALA A 18 -55.18 -0.99 -2.17
CA ALA A 18 -54.70 0.38 -2.02
C ALA A 18 -53.27 0.48 -1.44
N PHE A 19 -52.88 -0.45 -0.55
CA PHE A 19 -51.53 -0.46 0.03
C PHE A 19 -50.47 -1.18 -0.81
N VAL A 20 -50.85 -1.82 -1.94
CA VAL A 20 -49.89 -2.55 -2.78
C VAL A 20 -48.85 -1.61 -3.39
N GLU A 21 -49.27 -0.48 -3.96
CA GLU A 21 -48.35 0.47 -4.60
C GLU A 21 -47.33 1.08 -3.60
N PRO A 22 -47.74 1.63 -2.43
CA PRO A 22 -46.79 2.11 -1.42
C PRO A 22 -45.87 1.01 -0.88
N ALA A 23 -46.40 -0.20 -0.68
CA ALA A 23 -45.63 -1.33 -0.17
C ALA A 23 -44.55 -1.77 -1.17
N VAL A 24 -44.88 -1.86 -2.46
CA VAL A 24 -43.91 -2.20 -3.51
C VAL A 24 -42.79 -1.17 -3.58
N ILE A 25 -43.12 0.13 -3.59
CA ILE A 25 -42.11 1.20 -3.61
C ILE A 25 -41.21 1.12 -2.36
N LEU A 26 -41.80 0.86 -1.18
CA LEU A 26 -41.03 0.75 0.07
C LEU A 26 -40.10 -0.46 0.05
N ILE A 27 -40.57 -1.63 -0.42
CA ILE A 27 -39.77 -2.86 -0.55
C ILE A 27 -38.59 -2.62 -1.49
N ILE A 28 -38.81 -1.97 -2.64
CA ILE A 28 -37.75 -1.64 -3.59
C ILE A 28 -36.70 -0.72 -2.95
N LEU A 29 -37.14 0.33 -2.23
CA LEU A 29 -36.23 1.24 -1.54
C LEU A 29 -35.40 0.52 -0.46
N ILE A 30 -36.02 -0.35 0.33
CA ILE A 30 -35.32 -1.14 1.37
C ILE A 30 -34.33 -2.11 0.71
N ALA A 31 -34.72 -2.79 -0.38
CA ALA A 31 -33.84 -3.68 -1.11
C ALA A 31 -32.63 -2.93 -1.67
N ASN A 32 -32.84 -1.77 -2.30
CA ASN A 32 -31.77 -0.93 -2.84
C ASN A 32 -30.85 -0.39 -1.74
N ALA A 33 -31.40 0.06 -0.61
CA ALA A 33 -30.62 0.54 0.53
C ALA A 33 -29.78 -0.59 1.15
N THR A 34 -30.37 -1.78 1.31
CA THR A 34 -29.67 -2.96 1.84
C THR A 34 -28.52 -3.38 0.93
N VAL A 35 -28.77 -3.41 -0.39
CA VAL A 35 -27.74 -3.69 -1.39
C VAL A 35 -26.63 -2.64 -1.34
N GLY A 36 -26.97 -1.35 -1.22
CA GLY A 36 -25.99 -0.27 -1.07
C GLY A 36 -25.12 -0.40 0.18
N VAL A 37 -25.72 -0.67 1.34
CA VAL A 37 -25.00 -0.85 2.61
C VAL A 37 -24.10 -2.08 2.59
N LEU A 38 -24.57 -3.20 2.03
CA LEU A 38 -23.75 -4.41 1.87
C LEU A 38 -22.57 -4.19 0.90
N GLN A 39 -22.78 -3.40 -0.15
CA GLN A 39 -21.72 -3.03 -1.10
C GLN A 39 -20.64 -2.17 -0.46
N GLU A 40 -20.98 -1.28 0.48
CA GLU A 40 -20.03 -0.36 1.13
C GLU A 40 -19.32 -1.01 2.34
N SER A 41 -20.02 -1.81 3.15
CA SER A 41 -19.48 -2.39 4.39
C SER A 41 -18.40 -3.47 4.19
N SER A 42 -18.25 -4.05 3.00
CA SER A 42 -17.36 -5.21 2.77
C SER A 42 -15.87 -4.84 2.67
N ALA A 43 -15.53 -3.56 2.45
CA ALA A 43 -14.14 -3.12 2.32
C ALA A 43 -13.47 -2.74 3.65
N GLU A 44 -14.23 -2.22 4.63
CA GLU A 44 -13.68 -1.69 5.90
C GLU A 44 -13.31 -2.78 6.91
N LYS A 45 -14.12 -3.84 7.03
CA LYS A 45 -13.97 -4.85 8.09
C LYS A 45 -12.69 -5.69 8.02
N ALA A 46 -12.05 -5.76 6.85
CA ALA A 46 -10.80 -6.49 6.68
C ALA A 46 -9.58 -5.77 7.27
N ILE A 47 -9.67 -4.45 7.47
CA ILE A 47 -8.55 -3.62 7.96
C ILE A 47 -8.51 -3.60 9.50
N ASP A 48 -9.67 -3.55 10.16
CA ASP A 48 -9.75 -3.49 11.63
C ASP A 48 -9.36 -4.82 12.30
N ALA A 49 -9.66 -5.96 11.68
CA ALA A 49 -9.34 -7.28 12.25
C ALA A 49 -7.84 -7.61 12.30
N LEU A 50 -7.01 -6.89 11.52
CA LEU A 50 -5.55 -7.08 11.50
C LEU A 50 -4.84 -6.27 12.61
N ARG A 51 -5.50 -5.29 13.22
CA ARG A 51 -4.92 -4.44 14.28
C ARG A 51 -4.88 -5.11 15.66
N GLU A 52 -5.60 -6.22 15.85
CA GLU A 52 -5.85 -6.80 17.18
C GLU A 52 -4.85 -7.90 17.60
N TYR A 53 -3.90 -8.31 16.75
CA TYR A 53 -3.16 -9.57 16.92
C TYR A 53 -1.72 -9.51 17.48
N SER A 54 -1.18 -8.37 17.90
CA SER A 54 0.10 -8.36 18.64
C SER A 54 0.33 -7.05 19.41
N PRO A 55 0.08 -7.00 20.74
CA PRO A 55 0.49 -5.84 21.52
C PRO A 55 2.02 -5.80 21.60
N ASP A 56 2.63 -4.78 20.98
CA ASP A 56 4.07 -4.54 21.06
C ASP A 56 4.47 -4.22 22.52
N GLU A 57 5.47 -4.91 23.07
CA GLU A 57 6.03 -4.64 24.42
C GLU A 57 7.31 -3.78 24.34
N ALA A 58 7.53 -2.95 25.37
CA ALA A 58 8.73 -2.12 25.50
C ALA A 58 9.41 -2.30 26.86
N LYS A 59 10.74 -2.32 26.89
CA LYS A 59 11.54 -2.31 28.12
C LYS A 59 11.83 -0.86 28.52
N VAL A 60 11.30 -0.43 29.67
CA VAL A 60 11.46 0.92 30.21
C VAL A 60 12.18 0.93 31.55
N LEU A 61 12.88 2.02 31.84
CA LEU A 61 13.42 2.33 33.16
C LEU A 61 12.46 3.27 33.88
N ARG A 62 11.72 2.75 34.87
CA ARG A 62 10.84 3.54 35.75
C ARG A 62 11.17 3.20 37.21
N ASP A 63 11.15 4.20 38.08
CA ASP A 63 11.50 4.05 39.51
C ASP A 63 12.87 3.39 39.76
N GLY A 64 13.83 3.60 38.84
CA GLY A 64 15.16 2.99 38.92
C GLY A 64 15.22 1.49 38.59
N ALA A 65 14.12 0.87 38.17
CA ALA A 65 14.06 -0.54 37.79
C ALA A 65 13.62 -0.73 36.33
N TRP A 66 14.21 -1.70 35.65
CA TRP A 66 13.79 -2.11 34.32
C TRP A 66 12.49 -2.92 34.40
N ARG A 67 11.47 -2.49 33.66
CA ARG A 67 10.18 -3.18 33.58
C ARG A 67 9.78 -3.31 32.11
N LYS A 68 9.10 -4.39 31.78
CA LYS A 68 8.41 -4.52 30.49
C LYS A 68 6.99 -3.96 30.67
N ILE A 69 6.62 -3.03 29.80
CA ILE A 69 5.27 -2.45 29.74
C ILE A 69 4.74 -2.58 28.31
N ARG A 70 3.44 -2.39 28.14
CA ARG A 70 2.84 -2.28 26.81
C ARG A 70 3.31 -0.99 26.15
N SER A 71 3.57 -1.02 24.84
CA SER A 71 4.03 0.17 24.11
C SER A 71 3.03 1.33 24.17
N GLU A 72 1.74 1.03 24.32
CA GLU A 72 0.66 2.02 24.50
C GLU A 72 0.78 2.82 25.80
N GLU A 73 1.44 2.29 26.83
CA GLU A 73 1.64 2.95 28.12
C GLU A 73 2.89 3.83 28.16
N LEU A 74 3.65 3.90 27.05
CA LEU A 74 4.83 4.77 26.94
C LEU A 74 4.42 6.24 26.90
N VAL A 75 5.20 7.06 27.59
CA VAL A 75 5.04 8.52 27.61
C VAL A 75 6.35 9.21 27.24
N PRO A 76 6.30 10.43 26.68
CA PRO A 76 7.49 11.25 26.50
C PRO A 76 8.27 11.40 27.81
N GLY A 77 9.58 11.18 27.75
CA GLY A 77 10.47 11.18 28.91
C GLY A 77 10.85 9.79 29.44
N ASP A 78 10.13 8.73 29.05
CA ASP A 78 10.53 7.36 29.41
C ASP A 78 11.88 7.01 28.78
N ILE A 79 12.73 6.30 29.52
CA ILE A 79 13.99 5.75 29.00
C ILE A 79 13.74 4.30 28.61
N ILE A 80 14.01 3.98 27.35
CA ILE A 80 13.86 2.65 26.75
C ILE A 80 15.23 1.98 26.51
N ASP A 81 15.28 0.66 26.66
CA ASP A 81 16.43 -0.19 26.31
C ASP A 81 16.07 -1.03 25.09
N LEU A 82 16.85 -0.88 24.02
CA LEU A 82 16.62 -1.51 22.72
C LEU A 82 17.78 -2.44 22.39
N ALA A 83 17.45 -3.64 21.92
CA ALA A 83 18.42 -4.62 21.45
C ALA A 83 18.05 -5.12 20.04
N VAL A 84 18.96 -5.88 19.43
CA VAL A 84 18.74 -6.56 18.15
C VAL A 84 17.41 -7.31 18.14
N GLY A 85 16.61 -7.08 17.10
CA GLY A 85 15.30 -7.68 16.90
C GLY A 85 14.15 -6.91 17.55
N ASP A 86 14.42 -5.96 18.45
CA ASP A 86 13.37 -5.13 19.05
C ASP A 86 12.83 -4.14 18.01
N LYS A 87 11.50 -4.01 17.98
CA LYS A 87 10.80 -2.95 17.25
C LYS A 87 10.78 -1.68 18.09
N ILE A 88 11.05 -0.54 17.47
CA ILE A 88 11.07 0.75 18.15
C ILE A 88 9.61 1.16 18.44
N PRO A 89 9.23 1.32 19.72
CA PRO A 89 7.82 1.47 20.09
C PRO A 89 7.30 2.91 19.98
N ALA A 90 8.21 3.90 20.00
CA ALA A 90 7.90 5.33 19.97
C ALA A 90 9.09 6.10 19.36
N ASP A 91 8.86 7.34 18.93
CA ASP A 91 9.96 8.18 18.46
C ASP A 91 10.84 8.58 19.64
N ALA A 92 12.12 8.23 19.59
CA ALA A 92 13.03 8.35 20.72
C ALA A 92 14.39 8.92 20.31
N ARG A 93 14.99 9.73 21.17
CA ARG A 93 16.34 10.29 21.01
C ARG A 93 17.34 9.33 21.63
N VAL A 94 18.33 8.88 20.86
CA VAL A 94 19.42 8.01 21.36
C VAL A 94 20.16 8.73 22.48
N LEU A 95 20.33 8.10 23.64
CA LEU A 95 21.11 8.65 24.76
C LEU A 95 22.52 8.09 24.76
N SER A 96 22.63 6.77 24.56
CA SER A 96 23.90 6.06 24.59
C SER A 96 23.81 4.78 23.79
N VAL A 97 24.82 4.52 22.98
CA VAL A 97 25.00 3.22 22.32
C VAL A 97 25.90 2.37 23.22
N SER A 98 25.43 1.18 23.59
CA SER A 98 26.16 0.25 24.46
C SER A 98 27.04 -0.72 23.68
N SER A 99 26.70 -0.97 22.40
CA SER A 99 27.51 -1.74 21.46
C SER A 99 28.54 -0.87 20.73
N SER A 100 29.41 -1.49 19.92
CA SER A 100 30.33 -0.77 19.03
C SER A 100 29.58 0.01 17.95
N VAL A 101 28.54 -0.59 17.38
CA VAL A 101 27.70 -0.03 16.33
C VAL A 101 26.24 -0.29 16.68
N PHE A 102 25.35 0.63 16.34
CA PHE A 102 23.89 0.46 16.45
C PHE A 102 23.23 0.84 15.14
N ARG A 103 22.53 -0.11 14.49
CA ARG A 103 21.90 0.08 13.17
C ARG A 103 20.43 -0.26 13.22
N VAL A 104 19.64 0.56 12.52
CA VAL A 104 18.18 0.46 12.47
C VAL A 104 17.71 0.41 11.03
N ASP A 105 16.78 -0.51 10.74
CA ASP A 105 16.08 -0.59 9.46
C ASP A 105 14.93 0.43 9.44
N GLN A 106 15.05 1.41 8.56
CA GLN A 106 14.09 2.50 8.38
C GLN A 106 13.30 2.38 7.07
N ALA A 107 13.30 1.21 6.42
CA ALA A 107 12.61 1.00 5.14
C ALA A 107 11.12 1.39 5.19
N LEU A 108 10.46 1.26 6.35
CA LEU A 108 9.07 1.68 6.55
C LEU A 108 8.85 3.19 6.28
N LEU A 109 9.85 4.04 6.56
CA LEU A 109 9.75 5.50 6.45
C LEU A 109 10.52 6.06 5.26
N THR A 110 11.62 5.43 4.84
CA THR A 110 12.47 5.91 3.76
C THR A 110 12.30 5.14 2.46
N GLY A 111 11.72 3.93 2.49
CA GLY A 111 11.65 3.02 1.34
C GLY A 111 12.98 2.34 0.99
N GLU A 112 14.07 2.66 1.69
CA GLU A 112 15.39 2.12 1.43
C GLU A 112 15.70 0.97 2.40
N SER A 113 16.08 -0.20 1.88
CA SER A 113 16.31 -1.42 2.67
C SER A 113 17.67 -1.49 3.37
N VAL A 114 18.54 -0.48 3.18
CA VAL A 114 19.85 -0.43 3.83
C VAL A 114 19.71 0.11 5.24
N SER A 115 20.29 -0.60 6.22
CA SER A 115 20.23 -0.19 7.62
C SER A 115 21.09 1.04 7.88
N VAL A 116 20.61 1.94 8.74
CA VAL A 116 21.27 3.22 9.02
C VAL A 116 21.89 3.18 10.41
N GLU A 117 23.16 3.57 10.50
CA GLU A 117 23.86 3.72 11.77
C GLU A 117 23.32 4.91 12.57
N LYS A 118 23.17 4.69 13.88
CA LYS A 118 22.61 5.65 14.82
C LYS A 118 23.61 6.01 15.90
N GLN A 119 23.65 7.29 16.27
CA GLN A 119 24.63 7.86 17.18
C GLN A 119 23.98 8.78 18.22
N ALA A 120 24.69 9.05 19.32
CA ALA A 120 24.19 9.90 20.39
C ALA A 120 24.44 11.40 20.15
N ASP A 121 25.27 11.78 19.18
CA ASP A 121 25.64 13.18 18.96
C ASP A 121 24.48 14.05 18.47
N ALA A 122 24.53 15.34 18.81
CA ALA A 122 23.52 16.31 18.37
C ALA A 122 23.71 16.65 16.89
N ILE A 123 22.59 16.71 16.17
CA ILE A 123 22.57 17.15 14.78
C ILE A 123 22.47 18.66 14.77
N LYS A 124 23.34 19.31 13.98
CA LYS A 124 23.44 20.78 13.92
C LYS A 124 22.38 21.42 13.02
N ASP A 125 21.86 20.66 12.06
CA ASP A 125 20.85 21.14 11.13
C ASP A 125 19.45 21.02 11.76
N GLU A 126 18.81 22.16 12.01
CA GLU A 126 17.44 22.23 12.53
C GLU A 126 16.40 21.78 11.49
N GLY A 127 16.75 21.81 10.19
CA GLY A 127 15.91 21.40 9.07
C GLY A 127 16.14 19.97 8.59
N ALA A 128 16.91 19.17 9.34
CA ALA A 128 17.29 17.82 8.94
C ALA A 128 16.08 16.94 8.64
N VAL A 129 16.05 16.36 7.44
CA VAL A 129 15.03 15.39 7.04
C VAL A 129 15.12 14.13 7.90
N LYS A 130 14.04 13.34 7.95
CA LYS A 130 13.98 12.11 8.79
C LYS A 130 15.16 11.16 8.53
N GLN A 131 15.65 11.08 7.31
CA GLN A 131 16.80 10.24 6.94
C GLN A 131 18.12 10.72 7.57
N ASP A 132 18.32 12.04 7.68
CA ASP A 132 19.53 12.65 8.25
C ASP A 132 19.51 12.65 9.78
N GLN A 133 18.37 12.34 10.39
CA GLN A 133 18.19 12.23 11.83
C GLN A 133 18.84 10.95 12.41
N THR A 134 20.16 10.86 12.31
CA THR A 134 21.02 9.77 12.80
C THR A 134 21.00 9.59 14.32
N ASN A 135 20.39 10.52 15.06
CA ASN A 135 20.26 10.43 16.51
C ASN A 135 18.83 10.17 17.00
N ILE A 136 17.85 10.09 16.08
CA ILE A 136 16.46 9.77 16.36
C ILE A 136 16.15 8.33 15.90
N LEU A 137 15.39 7.63 16.72
CA LEU A 137 14.78 6.34 16.45
C LEU A 137 13.30 6.57 16.20
N PHE A 138 12.75 5.96 15.15
CA PHE A 138 11.36 6.21 14.76
C PHE A 138 10.46 5.03 15.10
N SER A 139 9.25 5.31 15.56
CA SER A 139 8.24 4.29 15.85
C SER A 139 7.96 3.41 14.64
N GLY A 140 7.90 2.10 14.86
CA GLY A 140 7.64 1.08 13.83
C GLY A 140 8.87 0.56 13.08
N THR A 141 10.02 1.23 13.22
CA THR A 141 11.31 0.76 12.69
C THR A 141 11.92 -0.34 13.57
N SER A 142 12.87 -1.12 13.07
CA SER A 142 13.43 -2.29 13.79
C SER A 142 14.93 -2.19 13.99
N CYS A 143 15.41 -2.63 15.16
CA CYS A 143 16.83 -2.72 15.43
C CYS A 143 17.44 -3.93 14.74
N VAL A 144 18.39 -3.70 13.83
CA VAL A 144 19.09 -4.77 13.10
C VAL A 144 20.34 -5.20 13.85
N ILE A 145 21.12 -4.24 14.37
CA ILE A 145 22.41 -4.50 15.01
C ILE A 145 22.56 -3.63 16.26
N GLY A 146 23.11 -4.23 17.32
CA GLY A 146 23.59 -3.51 18.49
C GLY A 146 22.58 -3.38 19.63
N LYS A 147 22.96 -2.56 20.60
CA LYS A 147 22.17 -2.25 21.78
C LYS A 147 22.31 -0.77 22.13
N ALA A 148 21.19 -0.10 22.35
CA ALA A 148 21.17 1.32 22.69
C ALA A 148 20.10 1.63 23.74
N ARG A 149 20.32 2.74 24.44
CA ARG A 149 19.31 3.38 25.28
C ARG A 149 18.87 4.67 24.63
N ALA A 150 17.58 4.94 24.70
CA ALA A 150 16.98 6.14 24.14
C ALA A 150 15.94 6.72 25.09
N ILE A 151 15.68 8.01 24.97
CA ILE A 151 14.59 8.70 25.68
C ILE A 151 13.45 8.96 24.70
N VAL A 152 12.23 8.61 25.09
CA VAL A 152 11.04 8.84 24.27
C VAL A 152 10.79 10.34 24.15
N VAL A 153 10.62 10.82 22.91
CA VAL A 153 10.36 12.23 22.61
C VAL A 153 8.91 12.41 22.16
N LYS A 154 8.39 11.51 21.32
CA LYS A 154 7.01 11.57 20.82
C LYS A 154 6.36 10.19 20.83
N THR A 155 5.06 10.15 21.10
CA THR A 155 4.25 8.93 21.15
C THR A 155 2.95 9.14 20.37
N GLY A 156 2.29 8.04 19.99
CA GLY A 156 0.99 8.08 19.30
C GLY A 156 1.02 8.89 17.99
N VAL A 157 0.03 9.77 17.85
CA VAL A 157 -0.18 10.59 16.63
C VAL A 157 0.95 11.56 16.33
N ASP A 158 1.74 11.95 17.34
CA ASP A 158 2.83 12.92 17.17
C ASP A 158 4.12 12.29 16.61
N THR A 159 4.18 10.95 16.54
CA THR A 159 5.32 10.23 15.94
C THR A 159 5.39 10.43 14.43
N ALA A 160 6.55 10.14 13.84
CA ALA A 160 6.75 10.21 12.40
C ALA A 160 5.76 9.32 11.61
N ILE A 161 5.39 8.16 12.15
CA ILE A 161 4.39 7.24 11.57
C ILE A 161 2.96 7.67 11.91
N GLY A 162 2.74 8.27 13.09
CA GLY A 162 1.46 8.84 13.51
C GLY A 162 1.03 10.03 12.66
N ASP A 163 1.98 10.88 12.28
CA ASP A 163 1.77 12.00 11.37
C ASP A 163 1.38 11.52 9.96
N ILE A 164 2.05 10.46 9.47
CA ILE A 164 1.67 9.78 8.22
C ILE A 164 0.26 9.22 8.31
N HIS A 165 -0.07 8.53 9.41
CA HIS A 165 -1.41 7.98 9.62
C HIS A 165 -2.49 9.06 9.65
N THR A 166 -2.23 10.18 10.33
CA THR A 166 -3.15 11.33 10.40
C THR A 166 -3.32 11.96 9.03
N SER A 167 -2.22 12.12 8.27
CA SER A 167 -2.26 12.63 6.90
C SER A 167 -3.08 11.73 5.97
N ILE A 168 -2.91 10.41 6.05
CA ILE A 168 -3.69 9.44 5.27
C ILE A 168 -5.17 9.48 5.66
N THR A 169 -5.49 9.53 6.96
CA THR A 169 -6.87 9.50 7.45
C THR A 169 -7.61 10.82 7.17
N SER A 170 -6.89 11.95 7.20
CA SER A 170 -7.46 13.28 6.95
C SER A 170 -7.79 13.54 5.47
N GLN A 171 -7.24 12.75 4.54
CA GLN A 171 -7.64 12.79 3.14
C GLN A 171 -8.98 12.10 2.97
N ILE A 172 -10.04 12.91 3.00
CA ILE A 172 -11.41 12.51 2.71
C ILE A 172 -11.44 11.85 1.33
N SER A 173 -11.98 10.63 1.27
CA SER A 173 -12.20 9.90 0.02
C SER A 173 -12.99 10.75 -0.97
N GLU A 174 -12.32 11.28 -2.01
CA GLU A 174 -13.03 11.95 -3.10
C GLU A 174 -13.94 10.94 -3.83
N LYS A 175 -15.13 11.39 -4.23
CA LYS A 175 -16.02 10.60 -5.09
C LYS A 175 -15.34 10.36 -6.45
N THR A 176 -15.42 9.14 -6.97
CA THR A 176 -14.89 8.78 -8.29
C THR A 176 -15.56 9.57 -9.42
N PRO A 177 -14.90 9.74 -10.59
CA PRO A 177 -15.49 10.46 -11.73
C PRO A 177 -16.85 9.89 -12.15
N LEU A 178 -16.99 8.56 -12.22
CA LEU A 178 -18.29 7.92 -12.46
C LEU A 178 -19.32 8.24 -11.38
N LYS A 179 -18.95 8.22 -10.09
CA LYS A 179 -19.88 8.55 -8.99
C LYS A 179 -20.35 10.02 -9.10
N ARG A 180 -19.44 10.95 -9.43
CA ARG A 180 -19.81 12.35 -9.71
C ARG A 180 -20.78 12.46 -10.88
N LYS A 181 -20.55 11.72 -11.97
CA LYS A 181 -21.45 11.72 -13.14
C LYS A 181 -22.80 11.07 -12.87
N LEU A 182 -22.86 10.06 -12.01
CA LEU A 182 -24.12 9.47 -11.55
C LEU A 182 -24.91 10.44 -10.67
N ASP A 183 -24.24 11.17 -9.77
CA ASP A 183 -24.86 12.21 -8.97
C ASP A 183 -25.39 13.35 -9.86
N ASP A 184 -24.58 13.85 -10.81
CA ASP A 184 -24.99 14.86 -11.80
C ASP A 184 -26.20 14.39 -12.64
N PHE A 185 -26.17 13.11 -13.07
CA PHE A 185 -27.25 12.51 -13.83
C PHE A 185 -28.52 12.37 -12.99
N GLY A 186 -28.39 11.95 -11.72
CA GLY A 186 -29.48 11.88 -10.76
C GLY A 186 -30.13 13.24 -10.54
N ASP A 187 -29.33 14.30 -10.35
CA ASP A 187 -29.81 15.67 -10.19
C ASP A 187 -30.51 16.19 -11.45
N MET A 188 -29.96 15.89 -12.63
CA MET A 188 -30.58 16.25 -13.90
C MET A 188 -31.92 15.54 -14.08
N LEU A 189 -31.97 14.24 -13.83
CA LEU A 189 -33.17 13.42 -13.94
C LEU A 189 -34.26 13.89 -12.96
N ALA A 190 -33.89 14.18 -11.72
CA ALA A 190 -34.82 14.71 -10.71
C ALA A 190 -35.44 16.05 -11.14
N LYS A 191 -34.64 16.96 -11.73
CA LYS A 191 -35.15 18.22 -12.30
C LYS A 191 -36.12 17.97 -13.44
N VAL A 192 -35.78 17.09 -14.39
CA VAL A 192 -36.62 16.76 -15.54
C VAL A 192 -37.95 16.14 -15.10
N ILE A 193 -37.91 15.15 -14.21
CA ILE A 193 -39.11 14.50 -13.66
C ILE A 193 -40.00 15.53 -12.98
N THR A 194 -39.44 16.39 -12.13
CA THR A 194 -40.20 17.43 -11.43
C THR A 194 -40.91 18.38 -12.40
N VAL A 195 -40.22 18.82 -13.46
CA VAL A 195 -40.81 19.66 -14.51
C VAL A 195 -41.95 18.93 -15.23
N ILE A 196 -41.74 17.66 -15.61
CA ILE A 196 -42.78 16.86 -16.28
C ILE A 196 -43.99 16.66 -15.36
N CYS A 197 -43.79 16.33 -14.08
CA CYS A 197 -44.88 16.17 -13.11
C CYS A 197 -45.71 17.45 -12.98
N ILE A 198 -45.07 18.61 -12.88
CA ILE A 198 -45.75 19.92 -12.83
C ILE A 198 -46.51 20.18 -14.14
N LEU A 199 -45.89 19.94 -15.30
CA LEU A 199 -46.53 20.15 -16.60
C LEU A 199 -47.75 19.25 -16.80
N VAL A 200 -47.63 17.95 -16.51
CA VAL A 200 -48.74 16.99 -16.57
C VAL A 200 -49.87 17.43 -15.65
N TRP A 201 -49.54 17.87 -14.43
CA TRP A 201 -50.55 18.36 -13.51
C TRP A 201 -51.26 19.61 -14.04
N ILE A 202 -50.52 20.63 -14.52
CA ILE A 202 -51.07 21.88 -15.07
C ILE A 202 -51.96 21.64 -16.30
N VAL A 203 -51.50 20.84 -17.27
CA VAL A 203 -52.25 20.55 -18.49
C VAL A 203 -53.59 19.88 -18.16
N ASN A 204 -53.61 19.02 -17.15
CA ASN A 204 -54.81 18.30 -16.75
C ASN A 204 -55.73 19.06 -15.80
N VAL A 205 -55.37 20.27 -15.34
CA VAL A 205 -56.23 21.09 -14.44
C VAL A 205 -57.63 21.32 -15.01
N ARG A 206 -57.76 21.47 -16.33
CA ARG A 206 -59.07 21.64 -17.00
C ARG A 206 -59.95 20.38 -16.92
N ASN A 207 -59.33 19.21 -16.80
CA ASN A 207 -60.00 17.92 -16.72
C ASN A 207 -60.28 17.50 -15.26
N PHE A 208 -59.86 18.28 -14.26
CA PHE A 208 -60.11 17.95 -12.85
C PHE A 208 -61.61 18.00 -12.47
N ASN A 209 -62.43 18.66 -13.29
CA ASN A 209 -63.86 18.83 -13.05
C ASN A 209 -64.73 17.82 -13.85
N HIS A 210 -64.14 16.73 -14.35
CA HIS A 210 -64.88 15.71 -15.10
C HIS A 210 -65.82 14.93 -14.16
N PRO A 211 -67.06 14.56 -14.58
CA PRO A 211 -68.06 13.92 -13.72
C PRO A 211 -67.66 12.55 -13.16
N SER A 212 -66.60 11.95 -13.71
CA SER A 212 -66.04 10.67 -13.31
C SER A 212 -65.19 10.74 -12.04
N HIS A 213 -64.90 11.93 -11.52
CA HIS A 213 -64.05 12.14 -10.34
C HIS A 213 -64.87 12.90 -9.30
N ASN A 214 -64.97 12.40 -8.06
CA ASN A 214 -65.79 12.95 -6.97
C ASN A 214 -65.30 14.35 -6.50
N GLY A 215 -65.46 15.36 -7.35
CA GLY A 215 -65.06 16.75 -7.12
C GLY A 215 -63.63 17.10 -7.55
N TRP A 216 -63.33 18.40 -7.54
CA TRP A 216 -62.04 18.98 -7.94
C TRP A 216 -60.85 18.39 -7.16
N LEU A 217 -61.06 18.07 -5.87
CA LEU A 217 -60.06 17.44 -5.02
C LEU A 217 -59.73 16.01 -5.48
N GLY A 218 -60.73 15.22 -5.88
CA GLY A 218 -60.55 13.86 -6.37
C GLY A 218 -59.80 13.83 -7.71
N GLY A 219 -60.11 14.77 -8.60
CA GLY A 219 -59.35 14.95 -9.85
C GLY A 219 -57.89 15.32 -9.61
N ALA A 220 -57.63 16.29 -8.71
CA ALA A 220 -56.26 16.68 -8.36
C ALA A 220 -55.44 15.52 -7.78
N VAL A 221 -56.05 14.69 -6.92
CA VAL A 221 -55.42 13.49 -6.36
C VAL A 221 -55.13 12.45 -7.47
N TYR A 222 -56.07 12.21 -8.38
CA TYR A 222 -55.90 11.25 -9.46
C TYR A 222 -54.73 11.60 -10.39
N TYR A 223 -54.65 12.85 -10.85
CA TYR A 223 -53.54 13.28 -11.70
C TYR A 223 -52.21 13.40 -10.96
N PHE A 224 -52.25 13.65 -9.65
CA PHE A 224 -51.07 13.58 -8.80
C PHE A 224 -50.57 12.14 -8.62
N LYS A 225 -51.47 11.14 -8.47
CA LYS A 225 -51.11 9.71 -8.50
C LYS A 225 -50.40 9.34 -9.82
N ILE A 226 -50.94 9.78 -10.97
CA ILE A 226 -50.31 9.55 -12.28
C ILE A 226 -48.92 10.19 -12.34
N ALA A 227 -48.74 11.41 -11.81
CA ALA A 227 -47.45 12.07 -11.77
C ALA A 227 -46.42 11.32 -10.91
N VAL A 228 -46.83 10.79 -9.74
CA VAL A 228 -45.98 9.96 -8.88
C VAL A 228 -45.63 8.63 -9.55
N ALA A 229 -46.59 7.97 -10.19
CA ALA A 229 -46.35 6.73 -10.92
C ALA A 229 -45.36 6.93 -12.08
N LEU A 230 -45.50 8.04 -12.82
CA LEU A 230 -44.57 8.41 -13.88
C LEU A 230 -43.16 8.70 -13.35
N ALA A 231 -43.07 9.37 -12.20
CA ALA A 231 -41.79 9.64 -11.55
C ALA A 231 -41.06 8.35 -11.16
N VAL A 232 -41.76 7.38 -10.57
CA VAL A 232 -41.19 6.06 -10.22
C VAL A 232 -40.76 5.31 -11.48
N ALA A 233 -41.58 5.30 -12.53
CA ALA A 233 -41.26 4.62 -13.79
C ALA A 233 -40.03 5.20 -14.51
N ALA A 234 -39.69 6.46 -14.26
CA ALA A 234 -38.56 7.13 -14.89
C ALA A 234 -37.21 6.89 -14.17
N ILE A 235 -37.20 6.40 -12.94
CA ILE A 235 -35.96 6.15 -12.18
C ILE A 235 -35.32 4.84 -12.65
N PRO A 236 -34.07 4.85 -13.13
CA PRO A 236 -33.40 3.64 -13.58
C PRO A 236 -32.83 2.86 -12.38
N GLU A 237 -33.71 2.18 -11.64
CA GLU A 237 -33.37 1.43 -10.42
C GLU A 237 -32.32 0.33 -10.67
N GLY A 238 -32.28 -0.23 -11.88
CA GLY A 238 -31.30 -1.24 -12.26
C GLY A 238 -29.87 -0.73 -12.52
N LEU A 239 -29.67 0.59 -12.64
CA LEU A 239 -28.37 1.15 -13.04
C LEU A 239 -27.26 0.83 -12.03
N ALA A 240 -27.54 0.99 -10.73
CA ALA A 240 -26.57 0.70 -9.67
C ALA A 240 -26.16 -0.80 -9.65
N ALA A 241 -27.12 -1.69 -9.89
CA ALA A 241 -26.87 -3.13 -9.95
C ALA A 241 -26.00 -3.51 -11.16
N VAL A 242 -26.29 -2.95 -12.34
CA VAL A 242 -25.52 -3.21 -13.57
C VAL A 242 -24.09 -2.70 -13.45
N ILE A 243 -23.90 -1.49 -12.92
CA ILE A 243 -22.56 -0.91 -12.70
C ILE A 243 -21.75 -1.79 -11.75
N THR A 244 -22.35 -2.20 -10.63
CA THR A 244 -21.67 -3.06 -9.65
C THR A 244 -21.29 -4.42 -10.24
N ALA A 245 -22.20 -5.06 -10.98
CA ALA A 245 -21.91 -6.32 -11.65
C ALA A 245 -20.77 -6.18 -12.67
N CYS A 246 -20.76 -5.07 -13.42
CA CYS A 246 -19.69 -4.76 -14.37
C CYS A 246 -18.33 -4.58 -13.67
N LEU A 247 -18.27 -3.78 -12.59
CA LEU A 247 -17.07 -3.54 -11.80
C LEU A 247 -16.56 -4.82 -11.11
N ALA A 248 -17.46 -5.67 -10.62
CA ALA A 248 -17.11 -6.95 -10.01
C ALA A 248 -16.49 -7.93 -11.04
N LEU A 249 -17.07 -8.01 -12.25
CA LEU A 249 -16.51 -8.78 -13.35
C LEU A 249 -15.13 -8.23 -13.79
N GLY A 250 -15.00 -6.90 -13.84
CA GLY A 250 -13.73 -6.22 -14.11
C GLY A 250 -12.66 -6.56 -13.08
N THR A 251 -13.01 -6.49 -11.79
CA THR A 251 -12.14 -6.84 -10.66
C THR A 251 -11.67 -8.30 -10.75
N LYS A 252 -12.58 -9.24 -11.05
CA LYS A 252 -12.24 -10.66 -11.25
C LYS A 252 -11.27 -10.86 -12.42
N LYS A 253 -11.40 -10.09 -13.50
CA LYS A 253 -10.50 -10.13 -14.65
C LYS A 253 -9.11 -9.54 -14.33
N MET A 254 -9.05 -8.49 -13.52
CA MET A 254 -7.80 -7.89 -13.03
C MET A 254 -7.04 -8.80 -12.08
N ALA A 255 -7.74 -9.46 -11.15
CA ALA A 255 -7.13 -10.41 -10.20
C ALA A 255 -6.44 -11.58 -10.92
N LYS A 256 -7.02 -12.09 -12.01
CA LYS A 256 -6.39 -13.11 -12.87
C LYS A 256 -5.08 -12.66 -13.53
N ARG A 257 -4.79 -11.36 -13.55
CA ARG A 257 -3.55 -10.75 -14.07
C ARG A 257 -2.63 -10.26 -12.95
N GLY A 258 -2.86 -10.68 -11.71
CA GLY A 258 -2.05 -10.27 -10.56
C GLY A 258 -2.40 -8.90 -9.96
N ALA A 259 -3.46 -8.22 -10.45
CA ALA A 259 -3.89 -6.93 -9.91
C ALA A 259 -5.05 -7.12 -8.91
N ILE A 260 -4.75 -6.98 -7.62
CA ILE A 260 -5.72 -7.14 -6.53
C ILE A 260 -6.37 -5.78 -6.25
N VAL A 261 -7.64 -5.63 -6.64
CA VAL A 261 -8.41 -4.40 -6.41
C VAL A 261 -9.12 -4.47 -5.06
N ARG A 262 -8.82 -3.53 -4.16
CA ARG A 262 -9.43 -3.47 -2.81
C ARG A 262 -10.78 -2.73 -2.78
N SER A 263 -11.05 -1.88 -3.76
CA SER A 263 -12.27 -1.06 -3.84
C SER A 263 -12.84 -1.11 -5.26
N LEU A 264 -14.08 -1.54 -5.43
CA LEU A 264 -14.72 -1.73 -6.76
C LEU A 264 -14.70 -0.45 -7.62
N PRO A 265 -14.99 0.76 -7.08
CA PRO A 265 -14.89 2.00 -7.84
C PRO A 265 -13.49 2.28 -8.42
N SER A 266 -12.41 1.77 -7.82
CA SER A 266 -11.03 2.01 -8.29
C SER A 266 -10.75 1.42 -9.67
N VAL A 267 -11.51 0.41 -10.12
CA VAL A 267 -11.41 -0.17 -11.47
C VAL A 267 -11.66 0.88 -12.55
N GLU A 268 -12.64 1.76 -12.34
CA GLU A 268 -12.97 2.83 -13.28
C GLU A 268 -11.95 3.97 -13.22
N THR A 269 -11.59 4.39 -12.01
CA THR A 269 -10.67 5.50 -11.81
C THR A 269 -9.29 5.18 -12.39
N LEU A 270 -8.84 3.92 -12.30
CA LEU A 270 -7.61 3.46 -12.94
C LEU A 270 -7.62 3.68 -14.45
N GLY A 271 -8.77 3.50 -15.12
CA GLY A 271 -8.93 3.74 -16.55
C GLY A 271 -8.85 5.23 -16.95
N SER A 272 -9.05 6.15 -16.00
CA SER A 272 -8.97 7.59 -16.21
C SER A 272 -7.65 8.20 -15.69
N THR A 273 -6.66 7.36 -15.34
CA THR A 273 -5.37 7.81 -14.81
C THR A 273 -4.59 8.57 -15.87
N SER A 274 -4.25 9.84 -15.59
CA SER A 274 -3.43 10.69 -16.48
C SER A 274 -1.96 10.76 -16.06
N VAL A 275 -1.67 10.55 -14.77
CA VAL A 275 -0.33 10.61 -14.18
C VAL A 275 -0.14 9.40 -13.29
N ILE A 276 0.96 8.68 -13.49
CA ILE A 276 1.38 7.57 -12.62
C ILE A 276 2.62 8.04 -11.86
N CYS A 277 2.45 8.31 -10.57
CA CYS A 277 3.55 8.51 -9.65
C CYS A 277 3.96 7.14 -9.11
N SER A 278 5.13 6.65 -9.51
CA SER A 278 5.67 5.37 -9.05
C SER A 278 6.82 5.62 -8.10
N ASP A 279 6.88 4.85 -7.02
CA ASP A 279 8.10 4.74 -6.24
C ASP A 279 9.19 4.04 -7.08
N LYS A 280 10.46 4.27 -6.76
CA LYS A 280 11.60 3.64 -7.41
C LYS A 280 11.83 2.24 -6.84
N THR A 281 12.18 2.18 -5.57
CA THR A 281 12.74 0.99 -4.94
C THR A 281 11.64 -0.05 -4.73
N GLY A 282 11.82 -1.26 -5.28
CA GLY A 282 10.84 -2.35 -5.16
C GLY A 282 9.59 -2.19 -6.03
N THR A 283 9.45 -1.11 -6.79
CA THR A 283 8.36 -0.91 -7.77
C THR A 283 8.89 -0.80 -9.20
N LEU A 284 9.78 0.16 -9.48
CA LEU A 284 10.48 0.25 -10.77
C LEU A 284 11.72 -0.63 -10.81
N THR A 285 12.36 -0.83 -9.65
CA THR A 285 13.51 -1.71 -9.50
C THR A 285 13.12 -3.00 -8.78
N THR A 286 13.90 -4.06 -8.96
CA THR A 286 13.72 -5.37 -8.30
C THR A 286 14.06 -5.35 -6.80
N ASN A 287 14.53 -4.22 -6.27
CA ASN A 287 15.13 -4.10 -4.93
C ASN A 287 16.23 -5.14 -4.66
N GLN A 288 16.96 -5.55 -5.70
CA GLN A 288 18.12 -6.43 -5.60
C GLN A 288 19.35 -5.62 -6.01
N MET A 289 20.27 -5.45 -5.06
CA MET A 289 21.51 -4.73 -5.32
C MET A 289 22.44 -5.62 -6.14
N SER A 290 23.04 -5.06 -7.20
CA SER A 290 23.99 -5.78 -8.04
C SER A 290 25.14 -4.84 -8.40
N VAL A 291 26.36 -5.37 -8.36
CA VAL A 291 27.54 -4.66 -8.87
C VAL A 291 27.42 -4.61 -10.39
N SER A 292 27.46 -3.42 -10.97
CA SER A 292 27.40 -3.22 -12.42
C SER A 292 28.77 -3.04 -13.06
N ARG A 293 29.69 -2.38 -12.34
CA ARG A 293 31.04 -2.07 -12.82
C ARG A 293 32.08 -2.15 -11.72
N VAL A 294 33.29 -2.56 -12.08
CA VAL A 294 34.47 -2.56 -11.21
C VAL A 294 35.59 -1.84 -11.95
N ALA A 295 36.22 -0.85 -11.30
CA ALA A 295 37.34 -0.12 -11.87
C ALA A 295 38.64 -0.52 -11.14
N LEU A 296 39.65 -0.93 -11.91
CA LEU A 296 40.95 -1.34 -11.41
C LEU A 296 42.05 -0.44 -11.94
N VAL A 297 43.09 -0.22 -11.14
CA VAL A 297 44.32 0.44 -11.62
C VAL A 297 45.25 -0.64 -12.16
N SER A 298 45.43 -0.68 -13.48
CA SER A 298 46.11 -1.77 -14.21
C SER A 298 47.63 -1.59 -14.30
N SER A 299 48.15 -0.37 -14.05
CA SER A 299 49.59 -0.10 -14.15
C SER A 299 50.07 1.05 -13.25
N SER A 300 51.37 1.09 -12.99
CA SER A 300 52.06 2.17 -12.24
C SER A 300 51.95 3.55 -12.92
N SER A 301 51.47 3.61 -14.17
CA SER A 301 51.16 4.85 -14.89
C SER A 301 49.77 5.41 -14.57
N GLY A 302 48.98 4.71 -13.73
CA GLY A 302 47.66 5.16 -13.28
C GLY A 302 46.52 4.92 -14.28
N GLN A 303 46.71 4.03 -15.26
CA GLN A 303 45.63 3.69 -16.20
C GLN A 303 44.53 2.88 -15.49
N ILE A 304 43.29 3.32 -15.68
CA ILE A 304 42.08 2.67 -15.15
C ILE A 304 41.55 1.69 -16.18
N GLU A 305 41.35 0.45 -15.76
CA GLU A 305 40.70 -0.60 -16.51
C GLU A 305 39.33 -0.86 -15.88
N GLU A 306 38.27 -0.72 -16.67
CA GLU A 306 36.90 -0.95 -16.22
C GLU A 306 36.42 -2.33 -16.64
N LEU A 307 35.77 -3.00 -15.71
CA LEU A 307 35.08 -4.28 -15.88
C LEU A 307 33.57 -4.04 -15.82
N GLU A 308 32.84 -4.69 -16.71
CA GLU A 308 31.38 -4.73 -16.73
C GLU A 308 30.90 -6.07 -16.19
N VAL A 309 29.92 -6.04 -15.28
CA VAL A 309 29.40 -7.22 -14.59
C VAL A 309 27.97 -7.47 -15.06
N ASP A 310 27.70 -8.68 -15.55
CA ASP A 310 26.36 -9.06 -16.00
C ASP A 310 25.47 -9.53 -14.83
N GLY A 311 24.16 -9.36 -14.99
CA GLY A 311 23.13 -9.77 -14.03
C GLY A 311 22.64 -8.67 -13.08
N THR A 312 21.33 -8.66 -12.86
CA THR A 312 20.61 -7.65 -12.05
C THR A 312 19.98 -8.21 -10.78
N SER A 313 20.26 -9.48 -10.47
CA SER A 313 19.73 -10.22 -9.33
C SER A 313 20.84 -10.77 -8.45
N TYR A 314 20.47 -11.39 -7.33
CA TYR A 314 21.38 -12.14 -6.48
C TYR A 314 21.75 -13.54 -7.03
N GLU A 315 21.44 -13.82 -8.30
CA GLU A 315 21.90 -15.07 -8.93
C GLU A 315 23.41 -15.04 -9.13
N PRO A 316 24.16 -16.06 -8.66
CA PRO A 316 25.61 -16.18 -8.82
C PRO A 316 26.00 -16.62 -10.25
N ILE A 317 25.28 -16.11 -11.26
CA ILE A 317 25.45 -16.43 -12.67
C ILE A 317 25.60 -15.12 -13.43
N GLY A 318 26.69 -14.99 -14.18
CA GLY A 318 26.98 -13.82 -15.00
C GLY A 318 28.46 -13.77 -15.38
N ASP A 319 28.76 -13.19 -16.53
CA ASP A 319 30.15 -12.94 -16.93
C ASP A 319 30.62 -11.60 -16.36
N VAL A 320 31.90 -11.51 -15.99
CA VAL A 320 32.59 -10.24 -15.78
C VAL A 320 33.52 -10.00 -16.96
N LYS A 321 33.33 -8.90 -17.69
CA LYS A 321 34.04 -8.62 -18.94
C LYS A 321 34.88 -7.36 -18.83
N VAL A 322 36.11 -7.40 -19.32
CA VAL A 322 36.95 -6.21 -19.47
C VAL A 322 36.39 -5.33 -20.58
N MET A 323 36.11 -4.05 -20.32
CA MET A 323 35.47 -3.18 -21.32
C MET A 323 36.33 -2.95 -22.58
N SER A 324 37.67 -2.93 -22.42
CA SER A 324 38.62 -2.68 -23.52
C SER A 324 38.73 -3.87 -24.48
N THR A 325 38.79 -5.09 -23.97
CA THR A 325 39.04 -6.32 -24.75
C THR A 325 37.80 -7.19 -24.93
N LYS A 326 36.73 -6.94 -24.17
CA LYS A 326 35.52 -7.77 -24.04
C LYS A 326 35.78 -9.23 -23.66
N GLN A 327 36.96 -9.52 -23.11
CA GLN A 327 37.30 -10.85 -22.62
C GLN A 327 36.79 -11.03 -21.19
N ASN A 328 36.47 -12.28 -20.82
CA ASN A 328 36.08 -12.58 -19.45
C ASN A 328 37.27 -12.35 -18.52
N ALA A 329 37.06 -11.50 -17.52
CA ALA A 329 38.02 -11.23 -16.48
C ALA A 329 38.01 -12.39 -15.48
N LYS A 330 39.17 -12.98 -15.23
CA LYS A 330 39.36 -14.01 -14.21
C LYS A 330 40.40 -13.52 -13.19
N PRO A 331 40.17 -13.73 -11.89
CA PRO A 331 41.17 -13.40 -10.88
C PRO A 331 42.38 -14.34 -11.05
N VAL A 332 43.55 -13.74 -11.29
CA VAL A 332 44.85 -14.45 -11.29
C VAL A 332 45.59 -14.10 -10.00
N SER A 333 46.29 -15.05 -9.40
CA SER A 333 47.11 -14.80 -8.19
C SER A 333 48.02 -13.58 -8.36
N GLY A 334 47.90 -12.62 -7.45
CA GLY A 334 48.69 -11.38 -7.44
C GLY A 334 48.20 -10.29 -8.40
N SER A 335 47.02 -10.46 -9.02
CA SER A 335 46.34 -9.39 -9.75
C SER A 335 45.51 -8.52 -8.82
N SER A 336 45.35 -7.23 -9.15
CA SER A 336 44.47 -6.32 -8.41
C SER A 336 43.03 -6.84 -8.33
N LEU A 337 42.57 -7.58 -9.35
CA LEU A 337 41.25 -8.19 -9.37
C LEU A 337 41.09 -9.30 -8.30
N HIS A 338 42.15 -10.09 -8.09
CA HIS A 338 42.17 -11.10 -7.02
C HIS A 338 42.06 -10.44 -5.64
N ASP A 339 42.79 -9.34 -5.41
CA ASP A 339 42.75 -8.64 -4.13
C ASP A 339 41.38 -7.99 -3.88
N VAL A 340 40.74 -7.44 -4.92
CA VAL A 340 39.36 -6.94 -4.83
C VAL A 340 38.40 -8.07 -4.49
N ALA A 341 38.48 -9.23 -5.16
CA ALA A 341 37.63 -10.38 -4.84
C ALA A 341 37.83 -10.86 -3.39
N LEU A 342 39.09 -10.89 -2.91
CA LEU A 342 39.43 -11.27 -1.55
C LEU A 342 38.85 -10.29 -0.52
N VAL A 343 38.96 -8.98 -0.76
CA VAL A 343 38.37 -7.96 0.11
C VAL A 343 36.85 -8.07 0.12
N CYS A 344 36.21 -8.23 -1.05
CA CYS A 344 34.75 -8.39 -1.15
C CYS A 344 34.23 -9.65 -0.46
N SER A 345 35.03 -10.70 -0.36
CA SER A 345 34.70 -11.95 0.33
C SER A 345 34.95 -11.88 1.85
N LEU A 346 36.07 -11.30 2.27
CA LEU A 346 36.46 -11.29 3.69
C LEU A 346 35.82 -10.14 4.48
N CYS A 347 35.60 -8.99 3.85
CA CYS A 347 35.01 -7.80 4.47
C CYS A 347 33.49 -7.79 4.24
N ASN A 348 32.82 -8.91 4.54
CA ASN A 348 31.43 -9.17 4.18
C ASN A 348 30.78 -10.11 5.20
N ASP A 349 29.63 -9.72 5.75
CA ASP A 349 28.85 -10.54 6.69
C ASP A 349 27.58 -11.13 6.05
N ALA A 350 27.26 -10.73 4.82
CA ALA A 350 26.07 -11.17 4.09
C ALA A 350 26.24 -12.56 3.48
N ARG A 351 25.12 -13.26 3.33
CA ARG A 351 25.05 -14.58 2.69
C ARG A 351 23.93 -14.61 1.67
N ILE A 352 24.14 -15.39 0.61
CA ILE A 352 23.09 -15.68 -0.35
C ILE A 352 22.43 -17.00 0.05
N VAL A 353 21.11 -17.07 -0.03
CA VAL A 353 20.35 -18.28 0.26
C VAL A 353 19.38 -18.54 -0.87
N TYR A 354 19.33 -19.78 -1.33
CA TYR A 354 18.37 -20.21 -2.33
C TYR A 354 17.05 -20.63 -1.68
N ASP A 355 15.95 -19.99 -2.07
CA ASP A 355 14.59 -20.35 -1.65
C ASP A 355 13.96 -21.29 -2.68
N GLU A 356 13.81 -22.56 -2.32
CA GLU A 356 13.20 -23.58 -3.19
C GLU A 356 11.72 -23.30 -3.52
N SER A 357 11.00 -22.63 -2.61
CA SER A 357 9.56 -22.37 -2.79
C SER A 357 9.28 -21.37 -3.90
N ASN A 358 10.15 -20.37 -4.04
CA ASN A 358 10.05 -19.29 -5.02
C ASN A 358 11.03 -19.45 -6.19
N ASN A 359 11.94 -20.45 -6.13
CA ASN A 359 13.00 -20.68 -7.11
C ASN A 359 13.81 -19.39 -7.36
N SER A 360 14.16 -18.69 -6.27
CA SER A 360 14.87 -17.41 -6.28
C SER A 360 15.98 -17.36 -5.23
N TYR A 361 17.04 -16.58 -5.51
CA TYR A 361 18.10 -16.30 -4.55
C TYR A 361 17.75 -15.05 -3.74
N ASN A 362 17.84 -15.18 -2.43
CA ASN A 362 17.56 -14.12 -1.47
C ASN A 362 18.84 -13.79 -0.68
N CYS A 363 18.96 -12.55 -0.23
CA CYS A 363 20.06 -12.13 0.64
C CYS A 363 19.68 -12.25 2.12
N ILE A 364 20.61 -12.73 2.93
CA ILE A 364 20.60 -12.59 4.39
C ILE A 364 21.73 -11.64 4.75
N GLY A 365 21.40 -10.47 5.32
CA GLY A 365 22.36 -9.39 5.60
C GLY A 365 22.07 -8.15 4.78
N GLU A 366 23.07 -7.27 4.62
CA GLU A 366 22.88 -6.02 3.88
C GLU A 366 22.84 -6.27 2.36
N PRO A 367 21.90 -5.68 1.60
CA PRO A 367 21.83 -5.79 0.14
C PRO A 367 23.16 -5.47 -0.56
N THR A 368 23.86 -4.43 -0.09
CA THR A 368 25.15 -4.01 -0.65
C THR A 368 26.23 -5.07 -0.48
N GLU A 369 26.32 -5.67 0.69
CA GLU A 369 27.27 -6.75 0.99
C GLU A 369 26.92 -8.02 0.20
N ALA A 370 25.64 -8.35 0.11
CA ALA A 370 25.16 -9.48 -0.70
C ALA A 370 25.54 -9.32 -2.20
N ALA A 371 25.46 -8.10 -2.74
CA ALA A 371 25.89 -7.82 -4.10
C ALA A 371 27.39 -8.07 -4.32
N LEU A 372 28.23 -7.77 -3.32
CA LEU A 372 29.66 -8.05 -3.36
C LEU A 372 29.95 -9.55 -3.29
N GLN A 373 29.18 -10.32 -2.51
CA GLN A 373 29.31 -11.77 -2.47
C GLN A 373 28.97 -12.39 -3.83
N VAL A 374 27.90 -11.91 -4.48
CA VAL A 374 27.50 -12.36 -5.82
C VAL A 374 28.56 -11.99 -6.88
N LEU A 375 29.24 -10.86 -6.73
CA LEU A 375 30.38 -10.50 -7.59
C LEU A 375 31.53 -11.50 -7.45
N VAL A 376 31.88 -11.90 -6.23
CA VAL A 376 32.93 -12.90 -5.97
C VAL A 376 32.58 -14.22 -6.64
N GLU A 377 31.34 -14.68 -6.51
CA GLU A 377 30.86 -15.89 -7.20
C GLU A 377 30.92 -15.80 -8.73
N LYS A 378 30.64 -14.63 -9.31
CA LYS A 378 30.73 -14.41 -10.77
C LYS A 378 32.18 -14.35 -11.26
N LEU A 379 33.10 -13.83 -10.46
CA LEU A 379 34.52 -13.79 -10.78
C LEU A 379 35.16 -15.19 -10.70
N GLY A 380 34.68 -16.02 -9.78
CA GLY A 380 35.26 -17.32 -9.47
C GLY A 380 36.58 -17.22 -8.71
N THR A 381 37.24 -18.36 -8.55
CA THR A 381 38.50 -18.50 -7.81
C THR A 381 39.70 -18.49 -8.76
N VAL A 382 40.92 -18.51 -8.19
CA VAL A 382 42.15 -18.69 -8.99
C VAL A 382 42.26 -20.12 -9.56
N ASP A 383 41.59 -21.10 -8.94
CA ASP A 383 41.64 -22.48 -9.39
C ASP A 383 40.61 -22.73 -10.52
N ASP A 384 41.12 -22.82 -11.74
CA ASP A 384 40.29 -23.12 -12.92
C ASP A 384 39.54 -24.46 -12.78
N HIS A 385 40.08 -25.46 -12.07
CA HIS A 385 39.39 -26.73 -11.89
C HIS A 385 38.14 -26.57 -11.02
N TYR A 386 38.24 -25.83 -9.92
CA TYR A 386 37.11 -25.52 -9.06
C TYR A 386 36.05 -24.68 -9.80
N ASN A 387 36.48 -23.69 -10.58
CA ASN A 387 35.58 -22.86 -11.38
C ASN A 387 34.76 -23.67 -12.40
N HIS A 388 35.34 -24.71 -13.00
CA HIS A 388 34.61 -25.60 -13.88
C HIS A 388 33.55 -26.43 -13.13
N GLN A 389 33.82 -26.81 -11.87
CA GLN A 389 32.87 -27.52 -11.00
C GLN A 389 31.71 -26.63 -10.52
N LEU A 390 31.88 -25.30 -10.43
CA LEU A 390 30.80 -24.39 -10.04
C LEU A 390 29.57 -24.48 -10.95
N THR A 391 29.77 -24.86 -12.23
CA THR A 391 28.68 -25.04 -13.19
C THR A 391 27.91 -26.35 -13.01
N SER A 392 28.49 -27.35 -12.33
CA SER A 392 27.85 -28.63 -12.06
C SER A 392 27.15 -28.70 -10.70
N PHE A 393 27.33 -27.71 -9.83
CA PHE A 393 26.62 -27.62 -8.55
C PHE A 393 25.14 -27.31 -8.72
N SER A 394 24.33 -27.83 -7.79
CA SER A 394 22.91 -27.50 -7.72
C SER A 394 22.73 -26.03 -7.31
N LYS A 395 21.55 -25.45 -7.58
CA LYS A 395 21.25 -24.06 -7.23
C LYS A 395 21.36 -23.79 -5.72
N SER A 396 21.01 -24.77 -4.88
CA SER A 396 21.16 -24.67 -3.43
C SER A 396 22.62 -24.68 -3.01
N ASP A 397 23.43 -25.58 -3.58
CA ASP A 397 24.86 -25.71 -3.22
C ASP A 397 25.64 -24.45 -3.62
N ARG A 398 25.23 -23.83 -4.74
CA ARG A 398 25.82 -22.58 -5.24
C ARG A 398 25.46 -21.34 -4.42
N SER A 399 24.49 -21.42 -3.52
CA SER A 399 24.19 -20.30 -2.61
C SER A 399 25.18 -20.20 -1.44
N THR A 400 25.90 -21.29 -1.15
CA THR A 400 26.79 -21.43 0.02
C THR A 400 28.25 -21.70 -0.33
N ALA A 401 28.59 -21.76 -1.62
CA ALA A 401 29.97 -21.75 -2.11
C ALA A 401 30.59 -20.37 -1.85
#